data_AF-A0A917CZ89-F1
#
_entry.id   AF-A0A917CZ89-F1
#
_cell.length_a   1.000
_cell.length_b   1.000
_cell.length_c   1.000
_cell.angle_alpha   90.00
_cell.angle_beta   90.00
_cell.angle_gamma   90.00
#
_symmetry.space_group_name_H-M   'P 1'
#
loop_
_entity.id
_entity.type
_entity.pdbx_description
1 polymer ?
#
loop_
_entity_poly.entity_id
_entity_poly.type
_entity_poly.pdbx_seq_one_letter_code
_entity_poly.pdbx_strand_id
1 'polypeptide(L)'
;MGALEKRVRTIPYGIDVSQYDAKAQMVSSVIPATGCKVIMYAGRLEYIKGVHVLMLALGMLHNLRQDWICVLAGIGSLEEPLKAQAIELGIAERVVFAGKVDNIPAALAGADLYVQPSLQDTQPYSVTEAQLAGIAPIVSGTAGMPEMVIPGETGWIVPPEDAAALAERLAALLADDQLRARTGRCARKWAASCRSLDVMTARTLQAYHDTIAWHALQQAEGIYHNSLRMAGEAGAASLPGAFHPAEVLQPTEQGKILASILRHRLPADYFIPDARILARFRPSVHE
;
A
#
# COMPACT_ATOMS: atom_id res chain seq x y z
N MET A 1 20.81 3.03 6.82
CA MET A 1 19.88 4.10 7.24
C MET A 1 19.65 3.99 8.73
N GLY A 2 20.12 4.96 9.52
CA GLY A 2 20.20 4.89 10.99
C GLY A 2 19.10 5.66 11.72
N ALA A 3 17.83 5.46 11.35
CA ALA A 3 16.73 5.92 12.19
C ALA A 3 16.56 4.93 13.36
N LEU A 4 16.54 5.42 14.60
CA LEU A 4 16.22 4.59 15.76
C LEU A 4 14.82 4.01 15.58
N GLU A 5 14.64 2.71 15.83
CA GLU A 5 13.38 1.97 15.65
C GLU A 5 12.17 2.67 16.30
N LYS A 6 12.41 3.34 17.44
CA LYS A 6 11.42 4.15 18.17
C LYS A 6 10.92 5.41 17.44
N ARG A 7 11.50 5.75 16.28
CA ARG A 7 11.14 6.92 15.45
C ARG A 7 10.53 6.53 14.11
N VAL A 8 10.27 5.25 13.88
CA VAL A 8 9.70 4.74 12.64
C VAL A 8 8.31 4.18 12.94
N ARG A 9 7.31 4.58 12.16
CA ARG A 9 5.96 4.03 12.23
C ARG A 9 5.52 3.58 10.84
N THR A 10 5.13 2.32 10.74
CA THR A 10 4.61 1.74 9.50
C THR A 10 3.11 1.97 9.40
N ILE A 11 2.67 2.62 8.33
CA ILE A 11 1.26 2.81 7.99
C ILE A 11 1.03 2.15 6.63
N PRO A 12 0.32 1.02 6.57
CA PRO A 12 0.02 0.35 5.32
C PRO A 12 -0.89 1.21 4.42
N TYR A 13 -0.76 1.04 3.09
CA TYR A 13 -1.68 1.68 2.16
C TYR A 13 -3.11 1.14 2.34
N GLY A 14 -4.08 2.05 2.20
CA GLY A 14 -5.50 1.79 2.33
C GLY A 14 -6.24 1.97 1.00
N ILE A 15 -7.24 1.12 0.77
CA ILE A 15 -8.19 1.23 -0.35
C ILE A 15 -9.56 1.62 0.21
N ASP A 16 -10.28 2.50 -0.49
CA ASP A 16 -11.70 2.74 -0.21
C ASP A 16 -12.51 1.50 -0.58
N VAL A 17 -12.94 0.74 0.43
CA VAL A 17 -13.63 -0.54 0.24
C VAL A 17 -15.00 -0.33 -0.41
N SER A 18 -15.70 0.77 -0.09
CA SER A 18 -17.01 1.07 -0.66
C SER A 18 -16.92 1.38 -2.15
N GLN A 19 -15.92 2.19 -2.54
CA GLN A 19 -15.65 2.50 -3.94
C GLN A 19 -15.15 1.27 -4.69
N TYR A 20 -14.34 0.43 -4.05
CA TYR A 20 -13.88 -0.84 -4.60
C TYR A 20 -15.07 -1.76 -4.92
N ASP A 21 -15.98 -1.97 -3.95
CA ASP A 21 -17.14 -2.84 -4.12
C ASP A 21 -18.08 -2.34 -5.22
N ALA A 22 -18.29 -1.03 -5.33
CA ALA A 22 -19.08 -0.44 -6.41
C ALA A 22 -18.44 -0.70 -7.79
N LYS A 23 -17.10 -0.60 -7.91
CA LYS A 23 -16.37 -0.90 -9.15
C LYS A 23 -16.41 -2.39 -9.49
N ALA A 24 -16.33 -3.27 -8.50
CA ALA A 24 -16.34 -4.72 -8.69
C ALA A 24 -17.68 -5.26 -9.22
N GLN A 25 -18.79 -4.55 -8.99
CA GLN A 25 -20.12 -4.88 -9.53
C GLN A 25 -20.31 -4.51 -11.00
N MET A 26 -19.38 -3.75 -11.59
CA MET A 26 -19.46 -3.38 -13.00
C MET A 26 -19.07 -4.55 -13.91
N VAL A 27 -19.57 -4.56 -15.14
CA VAL A 27 -19.22 -5.58 -16.13
C VAL A 27 -17.79 -5.33 -16.64
N SER A 28 -16.95 -6.37 -16.62
CA SER A 28 -15.65 -6.38 -17.27
C SER A 28 -15.69 -7.27 -18.51
N SER A 29 -15.16 -6.78 -19.63
CA SER A 29 -14.98 -7.54 -20.87
C SER A 29 -13.61 -8.21 -20.97
N VAL A 30 -12.77 -8.08 -19.93
CA VAL A 30 -11.37 -8.52 -19.96
C VAL A 30 -11.24 -10.04 -19.80
N ILE A 31 -12.17 -10.67 -19.07
CA ILE A 31 -12.14 -12.12 -18.83
C ILE A 31 -12.93 -12.82 -19.94
N PRO A 32 -12.30 -13.69 -20.76
CA PRO A 32 -13.01 -14.38 -21.83
C PRO A 32 -13.88 -15.51 -21.28
N ALA A 33 -15.06 -15.69 -21.87
CA ALA A 33 -16.01 -16.75 -21.52
C ALA A 33 -15.56 -18.11 -22.08
N THR A 34 -14.65 -18.79 -21.38
CA THR A 34 -14.01 -20.04 -21.84
C THR A 34 -14.41 -21.28 -21.04
N GLY A 35 -15.04 -21.12 -19.88
CA GLY A 35 -15.27 -22.20 -18.92
C GLY A 35 -13.99 -22.71 -18.21
N CYS A 36 -12.82 -22.17 -18.57
CA CYS A 36 -11.55 -22.45 -17.90
C CYS A 36 -11.43 -21.65 -16.60
N LYS A 37 -10.56 -22.11 -15.70
CA LYS A 37 -10.16 -21.36 -14.52
C LYS A 37 -9.30 -20.14 -14.92
N VAL A 38 -9.54 -19.01 -14.28
CA VAL A 38 -8.93 -17.73 -14.67
C VAL A 38 -7.83 -17.34 -13.67
N ILE A 39 -6.59 -17.34 -14.13
CA ILE A 39 -5.44 -16.81 -13.39
C ILE A 39 -5.24 -15.35 -13.81
N MET A 40 -5.22 -14.42 -12.86
CA MET A 40 -5.04 -13.02 -13.16
C MET A 40 -3.71 -12.49 -12.61
N TYR A 41 -3.06 -11.66 -13.43
CA TYR A 41 -1.93 -10.82 -13.05
C TYR A 41 -2.30 -9.38 -13.39
N ALA A 42 -2.04 -8.44 -12.47
CA ALA A 42 -2.25 -7.02 -12.71
C ALA A 42 -1.00 -6.22 -12.34
N GLY A 43 -0.40 -5.56 -13.33
CA GLY A 43 0.82 -4.80 -13.13
C GLY A 43 1.56 -4.49 -14.43
N ARG A 44 2.59 -3.66 -14.33
CA ARG A 44 3.44 -3.33 -15.49
C ARG A 44 4.13 -4.58 -16.02
N LEU A 45 4.25 -4.72 -17.33
CA LEU A 45 4.96 -5.83 -17.97
C LEU A 45 6.46 -5.50 -18.03
N GLU A 46 7.08 -5.48 -16.85
CA GLU A 46 8.49 -5.13 -16.65
C GLU A 46 9.22 -6.23 -15.90
N TYR A 47 10.54 -6.35 -16.11
CA TYR A 47 11.34 -7.42 -15.53
C TYR A 47 11.21 -7.49 -14.00
N ILE A 48 11.24 -6.34 -13.33
CA ILE A 48 11.13 -6.22 -11.88
C ILE A 48 9.81 -6.76 -11.31
N LYS A 49 8.76 -6.87 -12.14
CA LYS A 49 7.47 -7.42 -11.76
C LYS A 49 7.40 -8.94 -11.89
N GLY A 50 8.47 -9.59 -12.35
CA GLY A 50 8.58 -11.05 -12.38
C GLY A 50 7.62 -11.75 -13.34
N VAL A 51 6.99 -11.01 -14.27
CA VAL A 51 6.04 -11.59 -15.24
C VAL A 51 6.68 -12.67 -16.12
N HIS A 52 7.99 -12.59 -16.38
CA HIS A 52 8.76 -13.63 -17.04
C HIS A 52 8.83 -14.95 -16.23
N VAL A 53 8.89 -14.87 -14.90
CA VAL A 53 8.82 -16.04 -14.00
C VAL A 53 7.43 -16.67 -14.08
N LEU A 54 6.38 -15.85 -14.12
CA LEU A 54 5.02 -16.34 -14.32
C LEU A 54 4.87 -17.06 -15.66
N MET A 55 5.41 -16.53 -16.77
CA MET A 55 5.35 -17.21 -18.07
C MET A 55 5.98 -18.60 -18.03
N LEU A 56 7.17 -18.74 -17.42
CA LEU A 56 7.82 -20.04 -17.24
C LEU A 56 6.96 -20.99 -16.39
N ALA A 57 6.38 -20.49 -15.29
CA ALA A 57 5.51 -21.27 -14.43
C ALA A 57 4.23 -21.73 -15.16
N LEU A 58 3.66 -20.88 -16.03
CA LEU A 58 2.51 -21.23 -16.87
C LEU A 58 2.86 -22.31 -17.91
N GLY A 59 4.07 -22.26 -18.49
CA GLY A 59 4.56 -23.33 -19.37
C GLY A 59 4.67 -24.68 -18.64
N MET A 60 5.20 -24.68 -17.43
CA MET A 60 5.25 -25.87 -16.58
C MET A 60 3.84 -26.36 -16.19
N LEU A 61 2.96 -25.43 -15.81
CA LEU A 61 1.56 -25.73 -15.48
C LEU A 61 0.82 -26.34 -16.66
N HIS A 62 1.09 -25.88 -17.89
CA HIS A 62 0.46 -26.39 -19.11
C HIS A 62 0.68 -27.89 -19.31
N ASN A 63 1.88 -28.38 -18.95
CA ASN A 63 2.22 -29.81 -19.01
C ASN A 63 1.46 -30.65 -17.98
N LEU A 64 0.98 -30.02 -16.90
CA LEU A 64 0.23 -30.70 -15.83
C LEU A 64 -1.28 -30.64 -16.05
N ARG A 65 -1.79 -29.49 -16.52
CA ARG A 65 -3.21 -29.26 -16.73
C ARG A 65 -3.49 -28.16 -17.76
N GLN A 66 -4.68 -28.23 -18.35
CA GLN A 66 -5.06 -27.44 -19.53
C GLN A 66 -6.46 -26.81 -19.38
N ASP A 67 -6.99 -26.72 -18.17
CA ASP A 67 -8.28 -26.13 -17.84
C ASP A 67 -8.14 -24.72 -17.25
N TRP A 68 -7.17 -23.96 -17.76
CA TRP A 68 -6.87 -22.61 -17.30
C TRP A 68 -6.59 -21.65 -18.45
N ILE A 69 -6.79 -20.37 -18.17
CA ILE A 69 -6.29 -19.23 -18.93
C ILE A 69 -5.61 -18.25 -17.98
N CYS A 70 -4.63 -17.50 -18.48
CA CYS A 70 -3.99 -16.43 -17.74
C CYS A 70 -4.26 -15.09 -18.41
N VAL A 71 -4.78 -14.14 -17.63
CA VAL A 71 -5.03 -12.77 -18.08
C VAL A 71 -3.93 -11.86 -17.51
N LEU A 72 -3.14 -11.27 -18.39
CA LEU A 72 -2.11 -10.29 -18.08
C LEU A 72 -2.70 -8.88 -18.26
N ALA A 73 -3.12 -8.25 -17.16
CA ALA A 73 -3.64 -6.89 -17.13
C ALA A 73 -2.51 -5.88 -16.88
N GLY A 74 -2.00 -5.31 -17.98
CA GLY A 74 -1.03 -4.24 -17.95
C GLY A 74 -0.32 -4.07 -19.29
N ILE A 75 0.54 -3.05 -19.34
CA ILE A 75 1.42 -2.76 -20.47
C ILE A 75 2.85 -2.61 -19.95
N GLY A 76 3.84 -2.76 -20.84
CA GLY A 76 5.24 -2.56 -20.49
C GLY A 76 6.18 -3.02 -21.58
N SER A 77 7.48 -2.79 -21.37
CA SER A 77 8.54 -3.09 -22.33
C SER A 77 8.63 -4.57 -22.71
N LEU A 78 8.16 -5.48 -21.84
CA LEU A 78 8.23 -6.91 -22.07
C LEU A 78 7.05 -7.51 -22.85
N GLU A 79 6.05 -6.73 -23.28
CA GLU A 79 4.86 -7.30 -23.93
C GLU A 79 5.19 -8.19 -25.14
N GLU A 80 5.98 -7.70 -26.11
CA GLU A 80 6.37 -8.48 -27.29
C GLU A 80 7.29 -9.68 -26.95
N PRO A 81 8.34 -9.53 -26.11
CA PRO A 81 9.09 -10.68 -25.61
C PRO A 81 8.23 -11.76 -24.95
N LEU A 82 7.22 -11.37 -24.15
CA LEU A 82 6.33 -12.32 -23.47
C LEU A 82 5.40 -13.04 -24.46
N LYS A 83 4.92 -12.36 -25.51
CA LYS A 83 4.15 -13.00 -26.59
C LYS A 83 4.99 -14.04 -27.32
N ALA A 84 6.24 -13.72 -27.65
CA ALA A 84 7.18 -14.68 -28.25
C ALA A 84 7.43 -15.88 -27.33
N GLN A 85 7.68 -15.62 -26.03
CA GLN A 85 7.85 -16.67 -25.03
C GLN A 85 6.60 -17.55 -24.90
N ALA A 86 5.39 -16.98 -24.99
CA ALA A 86 4.15 -17.75 -24.95
C ALA A 86 4.03 -18.74 -26.13
N ILE A 87 4.51 -18.35 -27.32
CA ILE A 87 4.57 -19.21 -28.50
C ILE A 87 5.59 -20.33 -28.29
N GLU A 88 6.80 -20.00 -27.84
CA GLU A 88 7.86 -20.98 -27.56
C GLU A 88 7.45 -22.03 -26.52
N LEU A 89 6.71 -21.61 -25.51
CA LEU A 89 6.17 -22.47 -24.46
C LEU A 89 4.90 -23.23 -24.87
N GLY A 90 4.34 -22.97 -26.05
CA GLY A 90 3.10 -23.62 -26.53
C GLY A 90 1.84 -23.18 -25.78
N ILE A 91 1.85 -22.02 -25.10
CA ILE A 91 0.74 -21.51 -24.28
C ILE A 91 0.09 -20.25 -24.84
N ALA A 92 0.42 -19.85 -26.07
CA ALA A 92 -0.08 -18.61 -26.68
C ALA A 92 -1.61 -18.46 -26.64
N GLU A 93 -2.35 -19.54 -26.87
CA GLU A 93 -3.82 -19.54 -26.84
C GLU A 93 -4.41 -19.44 -25.42
N ARG A 94 -3.58 -19.61 -24.39
CA ARG A 94 -3.99 -19.58 -22.98
C ARG A 94 -3.62 -18.29 -22.27
N VAL A 95 -2.81 -17.44 -22.89
CA VAL A 95 -2.35 -16.18 -22.29
C VAL A 95 -3.00 -15.01 -23.01
N VAL A 96 -3.84 -14.28 -22.29
CA VAL A 96 -4.55 -13.09 -22.77
C VAL A 96 -3.78 -11.85 -22.33
N PHE A 97 -3.21 -11.14 -23.29
CA PHE A 97 -2.62 -9.82 -23.08
C PHE A 97 -3.74 -8.77 -23.11
N ALA A 98 -4.27 -8.41 -21.95
CA ALA A 98 -5.41 -7.50 -21.83
C ALA A 98 -5.05 -6.02 -22.02
N GLY A 99 -3.75 -5.70 -22.08
CA GLY A 99 -3.27 -4.33 -22.14
C GLY A 99 -3.67 -3.54 -20.89
N LYS A 100 -3.90 -2.24 -21.05
CA LYS A 100 -4.33 -1.38 -19.94
C LYS A 100 -5.80 -1.68 -19.60
N VAL A 101 -6.04 -2.05 -18.34
CA VAL A 101 -7.39 -2.28 -17.79
C VAL A 101 -7.75 -1.16 -16.83
N ASP A 102 -8.82 -0.43 -17.12
CA ASP A 102 -9.23 0.72 -16.31
C ASP A 102 -10.01 0.31 -15.04
N ASN A 103 -10.71 -0.83 -15.06
CA ASN A 103 -11.46 -1.35 -13.92
C ASN A 103 -10.94 -2.73 -13.47
N ILE A 104 -9.81 -2.72 -12.75
CA ILE A 104 -9.22 -3.91 -12.15
C ILE A 104 -10.18 -4.63 -11.18
N PRO A 105 -10.92 -3.94 -10.28
CA PRO A 105 -11.91 -4.60 -9.42
C PRO A 105 -12.93 -5.47 -10.17
N ALA A 106 -13.50 -4.96 -11.28
CA ALA A 106 -14.44 -5.73 -12.10
C ALA A 106 -13.77 -6.90 -12.82
N ALA A 107 -12.52 -6.76 -13.29
CA ALA A 107 -11.79 -7.85 -13.90
C ALA A 107 -11.45 -8.95 -12.88
N LEU A 108 -11.06 -8.57 -11.66
CA LEU A 108 -10.82 -9.50 -10.56
C LEU A 108 -12.10 -10.24 -10.16
N ALA A 109 -13.28 -9.62 -10.22
CA ALA A 109 -14.53 -10.32 -9.90
C ALA A 109 -14.79 -11.57 -10.77
N GLY A 110 -14.19 -11.64 -11.97
CA GLY A 110 -14.25 -12.80 -12.87
C GLY A 110 -13.06 -13.76 -12.78
N ALA A 111 -12.11 -13.56 -11.86
CA ALA A 111 -10.92 -14.38 -11.73
C ALA A 111 -11.04 -15.45 -10.62
N ASP A 112 -10.33 -16.57 -10.77
CA ASP A 112 -10.26 -17.65 -9.76
C ASP A 112 -9.03 -17.52 -8.85
N LEU A 113 -7.92 -17.00 -9.38
CA LEU A 113 -6.63 -16.87 -8.70
C LEU A 113 -5.94 -15.58 -9.12
N TYR A 114 -5.16 -15.02 -8.20
CA TYR A 114 -4.32 -13.86 -8.46
C TYR A 114 -2.85 -14.19 -8.21
N VAL A 115 -1.95 -13.71 -9.07
CA VAL A 115 -0.50 -13.94 -8.94
C VAL A 115 0.27 -12.64 -9.01
N GLN A 116 1.19 -12.44 -8.06
CA GLN A 116 2.15 -11.34 -8.02
C GLN A 116 3.58 -11.89 -7.88
N PRO A 117 4.26 -12.24 -8.98
CA PRO A 117 5.58 -12.88 -8.96
C PRO A 117 6.74 -11.87 -8.82
N SER A 118 6.48 -10.69 -8.26
CA SER A 118 7.42 -9.54 -8.29
C SER A 118 8.79 -9.85 -7.71
N LEU A 119 9.85 -9.42 -8.40
CA LEU A 119 11.20 -9.47 -7.86
C LEU A 119 11.45 -8.37 -6.83
N GLN A 120 10.75 -7.25 -6.98
CA GLN A 120 10.75 -6.16 -6.02
C GLN A 120 9.39 -5.47 -6.00
N ASP A 121 8.73 -5.48 -4.84
CA ASP A 121 7.54 -4.70 -4.57
C ASP A 121 7.35 -4.48 -3.06
N THR A 122 6.96 -3.27 -2.67
CA THR A 122 6.69 -2.96 -1.26
C THR A 122 5.25 -3.26 -0.91
N GLN A 123 4.29 -2.50 -1.43
CA GLN A 123 2.86 -2.69 -1.15
C GLN A 123 2.02 -2.43 -2.42
N PRO A 124 2.05 -3.33 -3.42
CA PRO A 124 1.29 -3.20 -4.64
C PRO A 124 -0.21 -3.25 -4.32
N TYR A 125 -0.95 -2.22 -4.77
CA TYR A 125 -2.39 -2.17 -4.61
C TYR A 125 -3.08 -3.40 -5.19
N SER A 126 -2.57 -3.95 -6.29
CA SER A 126 -3.16 -5.09 -6.98
C SER A 126 -3.27 -6.35 -6.10
N VAL A 127 -2.36 -6.56 -5.14
CA VAL A 127 -2.50 -7.65 -4.15
C VAL A 127 -3.67 -7.38 -3.21
N THR A 128 -3.77 -6.17 -2.66
CA THR A 128 -4.89 -5.79 -1.79
C THR A 128 -6.22 -5.82 -2.55
N GLU A 129 -6.24 -5.38 -3.81
CA GLU A 129 -7.41 -5.43 -4.68
C GLU A 129 -7.85 -6.89 -4.91
N ALA A 130 -6.93 -7.82 -5.16
CA ALA A 130 -7.26 -9.23 -5.27
C ALA A 130 -7.82 -9.82 -3.97
N GLN A 131 -7.25 -9.44 -2.82
CA GLN A 131 -7.77 -9.85 -1.52
C GLN A 131 -9.19 -9.32 -1.30
N LEU A 132 -9.46 -8.05 -1.62
CA LEU A 132 -10.79 -7.45 -1.52
C LEU A 132 -11.81 -8.11 -2.47
N ALA A 133 -11.37 -8.60 -3.64
CA ALA A 133 -12.21 -9.41 -4.53
C ALA A 133 -12.62 -10.75 -3.90
N GLY A 134 -11.99 -11.15 -2.80
CA GLY A 134 -12.14 -12.49 -2.24
C GLY A 134 -11.39 -13.55 -3.04
N ILE A 135 -10.31 -13.15 -3.73
CA ILE A 135 -9.42 -14.05 -4.44
C ILE A 135 -8.16 -14.25 -3.60
N ALA A 136 -7.70 -15.50 -3.51
CA ALA A 136 -6.46 -15.81 -2.83
C ALA A 136 -5.24 -15.43 -3.70
N PRO A 137 -4.37 -14.50 -3.24
CA PRO A 137 -3.14 -14.15 -3.95
C PRO A 137 -2.05 -15.21 -3.72
N ILE A 138 -1.27 -15.47 -4.76
CA ILE A 138 0.05 -16.10 -4.69
C ILE A 138 1.08 -15.00 -4.95
N VAL A 139 1.97 -14.75 -4.00
CA VAL A 139 2.98 -13.69 -4.10
C VAL A 139 4.38 -14.27 -3.99
N SER A 140 5.36 -13.64 -4.61
CA SER A 140 6.78 -13.91 -4.34
C SER A 140 7.18 -13.40 -2.95
N GLY A 141 8.09 -14.09 -2.27
CA GLY A 141 8.58 -13.72 -0.93
C GLY A 141 9.57 -12.56 -0.92
N THR A 142 9.27 -11.44 -1.58
CA THR A 142 10.17 -10.28 -1.71
C THR A 142 9.65 -9.05 -0.98
N ALA A 143 10.58 -8.23 -0.48
CA ALA A 143 10.31 -6.92 0.11
C ALA A 143 9.10 -6.90 1.07
N GLY A 144 8.00 -6.23 0.73
CA GLY A 144 6.85 -6.10 1.63
C GLY A 144 5.77 -7.18 1.47
N MET A 145 5.94 -8.16 0.57
CA MET A 145 4.97 -9.23 0.35
C MET A 145 4.69 -10.09 1.61
N PRO A 146 5.68 -10.44 2.46
CA PRO A 146 5.42 -11.16 3.70
C PRO A 146 4.53 -10.40 4.70
N GLU A 147 4.43 -9.08 4.59
CA GLU A 147 3.53 -8.25 5.41
C GLU A 147 2.11 -8.12 4.80
N MET A 148 1.93 -8.56 3.55
CA MET A 148 0.67 -8.48 2.83
C MET A 148 -0.12 -9.79 2.84
N VAL A 149 0.53 -10.93 3.08
CA VAL A 149 -0.09 -12.25 2.98
C VAL A 149 0.29 -13.09 4.21
N ILE A 150 -0.71 -13.68 4.86
CA ILE A 150 -0.54 -14.70 5.89
C ILE A 150 -0.57 -16.06 5.18
N PRO A 151 0.57 -16.77 5.08
CA PRO A 151 0.66 -18.00 4.30
C PRO A 151 -0.34 -19.06 4.76
N GLY A 152 -1.12 -19.60 3.82
CA GLY A 152 -2.13 -20.63 4.09
C GLY A 152 -3.47 -20.10 4.63
N GLU A 153 -3.52 -18.85 5.09
CA GLU A 153 -4.74 -18.23 5.61
C GLU A 153 -5.35 -17.21 4.65
N THR A 154 -4.55 -16.28 4.13
CA THR A 154 -5.01 -15.19 3.26
C THR A 154 -4.38 -15.21 1.88
N GLY A 155 -3.59 -16.24 1.58
CA GLY A 155 -2.87 -16.42 0.32
C GLY A 155 -1.64 -17.32 0.51
N TRP A 156 -0.73 -17.28 -0.45
CA TRP A 156 0.53 -18.05 -0.40
C TRP A 156 1.72 -17.20 -0.80
N ILE A 157 2.86 -17.56 -0.22
CA ILE A 157 4.16 -16.98 -0.56
C ILE A 157 5.00 -18.08 -1.19
N VAL A 158 5.58 -17.81 -2.36
CA VAL A 158 6.55 -18.68 -3.04
C VAL A 158 7.92 -18.01 -3.07
N PRO A 159 9.03 -18.77 -3.17
CA PRO A 159 10.35 -18.19 -3.35
C PRO A 159 10.39 -17.30 -4.61
N PRO A 160 11.10 -16.15 -4.57
CA PRO A 160 11.32 -15.35 -5.78
C PRO A 160 12.10 -16.13 -6.83
N GLU A 161 11.86 -15.80 -8.11
CA GLU A 161 12.53 -16.40 -9.27
C GLU A 161 12.35 -17.92 -9.43
N ASP A 162 11.52 -18.54 -8.60
CA ASP A 162 11.24 -19.98 -8.64
C ASP A 162 9.94 -20.27 -9.41
N ALA A 163 10.09 -20.44 -10.72
CA ALA A 163 8.98 -20.78 -11.61
C ALA A 163 8.36 -22.15 -11.28
N ALA A 164 9.15 -23.11 -10.79
CA ALA A 164 8.67 -24.45 -10.46
C ALA A 164 7.78 -24.42 -9.21
N ALA A 165 8.22 -23.77 -8.14
CA ALA A 165 7.41 -23.58 -6.94
C ALA A 165 6.12 -22.80 -7.22
N LEU A 166 6.19 -21.79 -8.11
CA LEU A 166 4.99 -21.07 -8.55
C LEU A 166 4.04 -21.98 -9.34
N ALA A 167 4.53 -22.79 -10.27
CA ALA A 167 3.73 -23.73 -11.06
C ALA A 167 3.05 -24.78 -10.18
N GLU A 168 3.77 -25.36 -9.23
CA GLU A 168 3.24 -26.33 -8.26
C GLU A 168 2.12 -25.70 -7.41
N ARG A 169 2.33 -24.47 -6.93
CA ARG A 169 1.32 -23.76 -6.15
C ARG A 169 0.08 -23.46 -6.98
N LEU A 170 0.26 -23.01 -8.22
CA LEU A 170 -0.84 -22.79 -9.17
C LEU A 170 -1.63 -24.08 -9.39
N ALA A 171 -0.96 -25.19 -9.70
CA ALA A 171 -1.58 -26.48 -9.97
C ALA A 171 -2.41 -26.97 -8.78
N ALA A 172 -1.84 -26.90 -7.57
CA ALA A 172 -2.51 -27.32 -6.34
C ALA A 172 -3.77 -26.48 -6.07
N LEU A 173 -3.69 -25.16 -6.22
CA LEU A 173 -4.83 -24.29 -5.95
C LEU A 173 -5.92 -24.43 -7.00
N LEU A 174 -5.57 -24.56 -8.27
CA LEU A 174 -6.53 -24.79 -9.35
C LEU A 174 -7.27 -26.13 -9.19
N ALA A 175 -6.74 -27.08 -8.42
CA ALA A 175 -7.37 -28.39 -8.18
C ALA A 175 -8.36 -28.37 -7.00
N ASP A 176 -8.28 -27.38 -6.11
CA ASP A 176 -9.08 -27.32 -4.89
C ASP A 176 -9.91 -26.03 -4.81
N ASP A 177 -11.12 -26.08 -5.38
CA ASP A 177 -12.07 -24.97 -5.38
C ASP A 177 -12.49 -24.56 -3.96
N GLN A 178 -12.59 -25.51 -3.03
CA GLN A 178 -12.97 -25.21 -1.64
C GLN A 178 -11.88 -24.44 -0.90
N LEU A 179 -10.62 -24.85 -1.09
CA LEU A 179 -9.47 -24.15 -0.56
C LEU A 179 -9.39 -22.73 -1.10
N ARG A 180 -9.52 -22.54 -2.43
CA ARG A 180 -9.52 -21.20 -3.04
C ARG A 180 -10.62 -20.32 -2.45
N ALA A 181 -11.84 -20.83 -2.40
CA ALA A 181 -12.98 -20.08 -1.88
C ALA A 181 -12.82 -19.73 -0.39
N ARG A 182 -12.30 -20.66 0.43
CA ARG A 182 -12.05 -20.42 1.85
C ARG A 182 -10.98 -19.36 2.05
N THR A 183 -9.81 -19.53 1.43
CA THR A 183 -8.69 -18.59 1.56
C THR A 183 -9.06 -17.22 1.01
N GLY A 184 -9.80 -17.15 -0.09
CA GLY A 184 -10.34 -15.92 -0.64
C GLY A 184 -11.23 -15.15 0.34
N ARG A 185 -12.17 -15.82 1.01
CA ARG A 185 -12.99 -15.18 2.06
C ARG A 185 -12.15 -14.67 3.23
N CYS A 186 -11.16 -15.44 3.67
CA CYS A 186 -10.23 -15.02 4.71
C CYS A 186 -9.41 -13.79 4.28
N ALA A 187 -8.92 -13.79 3.04
CA ALA A 187 -8.17 -12.70 2.43
C ALA A 187 -9.00 -11.40 2.39
N ARG A 188 -10.26 -11.47 1.94
CA ARG A 188 -11.16 -10.30 1.92
C ARG A 188 -11.40 -9.75 3.32
N LYS A 189 -11.71 -10.62 4.28
CA LYS A 189 -11.95 -10.21 5.67
C LYS A 189 -10.70 -9.54 6.26
N TRP A 190 -9.53 -10.12 6.02
CA TRP A 190 -8.27 -9.56 6.51
C TRP A 190 -7.98 -8.19 5.89
N ALA A 191 -8.02 -8.09 4.55
CA ALA A 191 -7.75 -6.84 3.84
C ALA A 191 -8.74 -5.73 4.23
N ALA A 192 -10.04 -6.02 4.33
CA ALA A 192 -11.03 -5.04 4.77
C ALA A 192 -10.77 -4.52 6.21
N SER A 193 -10.20 -5.36 7.08
CA SER A 193 -9.93 -5.00 8.48
C SER A 193 -8.66 -4.16 8.69
N CYS A 194 -7.67 -4.26 7.81
CA CYS A 194 -6.35 -3.66 8.04
C CYS A 194 -5.79 -2.85 6.86
N ARG A 195 -6.40 -2.95 5.68
CA ARG A 195 -6.02 -2.26 4.43
C ARG A 195 -7.14 -1.36 3.88
N SER A 196 -8.03 -0.88 4.75
CA SER A 196 -9.03 0.13 4.36
C SER A 196 -8.47 1.55 4.44
N LEU A 197 -9.02 2.45 3.63
CA LEU A 197 -8.70 3.87 3.65
C LEU A 197 -8.96 4.50 5.03
N ASP A 198 -10.03 4.07 5.71
CA ASP A 198 -10.37 4.53 7.06
C ASP A 198 -9.29 4.15 8.09
N VAL A 199 -8.81 2.90 8.04
CA VAL A 199 -7.74 2.42 8.94
C VAL A 199 -6.43 3.17 8.66
N MET A 200 -6.08 3.37 7.39
CA MET A 200 -4.90 4.16 7.01
C MET A 200 -4.99 5.60 7.52
N THR A 201 -6.14 6.24 7.34
CA THR A 201 -6.40 7.62 7.77
C THR A 201 -6.33 7.75 9.28
N ALA A 202 -7.00 6.86 10.02
CA ALA A 202 -6.98 6.85 11.48
C ALA A 202 -5.55 6.68 12.03
N ARG A 203 -4.76 5.75 11.46
CA ARG A 203 -3.36 5.52 11.87
C ARG A 203 -2.46 6.72 11.56
N THR A 204 -2.71 7.40 10.43
CA THR A 204 -1.98 8.61 10.04
C THR A 204 -2.28 9.77 10.98
N LEU A 205 -3.57 10.01 11.29
CA LEU A 205 -3.97 11.03 12.26
C LEU A 205 -3.38 10.75 13.65
N GLN A 206 -3.40 9.50 14.09
CA GLN A 206 -2.77 9.11 15.35
C GLN A 206 -1.27 9.42 15.36
N ALA A 207 -0.56 9.17 14.25
CA ALA A 207 0.86 9.51 14.15
C ALA A 207 1.14 11.01 14.30
N TYR A 208 0.25 11.87 13.76
CA TYR A 208 0.36 13.31 13.96
C TYR A 208 0.06 13.71 15.40
N HIS A 209 -0.98 13.15 16.03
CA HIS A 209 -1.29 13.42 17.44
C HIS A 209 -0.13 13.02 18.36
N ASP A 210 0.45 11.84 18.16
CA ASP A 210 1.58 11.36 18.95
C ASP A 210 2.82 12.25 18.78
N THR A 211 3.04 12.77 17.57
CA THR A 211 4.16 13.69 17.27
C THR A 211 3.98 15.04 17.96
N ILE A 212 2.75 15.59 17.94
CA ILE A 212 2.42 16.85 18.63
C ILE A 212 2.60 16.67 20.13
N ALA A 213 2.08 15.57 20.69
CA ALA A 213 2.20 15.26 22.12
C ALA A 213 3.67 15.10 22.54
N TRP A 214 4.47 14.38 21.74
CA TRP A 214 5.90 14.21 21.99
C TRP A 214 6.64 15.55 21.99
N HIS A 215 6.34 16.45 21.03
CA HIS A 215 6.94 17.78 21.00
C HIS A 215 6.54 18.64 22.20
N ALA A 216 5.28 18.59 22.63
CA ALA A 216 4.81 19.31 23.81
C ALA A 216 5.53 18.82 25.09
N LEU A 217 5.72 17.51 25.24
CA LEU A 217 6.46 16.92 26.36
C LEU A 217 7.93 17.35 26.36
N GLN A 218 8.61 17.33 25.21
CA GLN A 218 10.00 17.77 25.10
C GLN A 218 10.17 19.27 25.39
N GLN A 219 9.20 20.11 25.00
CA GLN A 219 9.21 21.52 25.38
C GLN A 219 9.00 21.70 26.88
N ALA A 220 8.07 20.96 27.49
CA ALA A 220 7.83 21.00 28.93
C ALA A 220 9.04 20.53 29.75
N GLU A 221 9.72 19.45 29.34
CA GLU A 221 10.96 18.97 29.95
C GLU A 221 12.12 19.96 29.77
N GLY A 222 12.25 20.57 28.59
CA GLY A 222 13.23 21.63 28.34
C GLY A 222 13.01 22.86 29.21
N ILE A 223 11.74 23.25 29.43
CA ILE A 223 11.35 24.33 30.34
C ILE A 223 11.63 23.93 31.80
N TYR A 224 11.36 22.68 32.18
CA TYR A 224 11.62 22.17 33.53
C TYR A 224 13.13 22.12 33.85
N HIS A 225 13.96 21.66 32.91
CA HIS A 225 15.42 21.66 33.08
C HIS A 225 16.02 23.06 33.06
N ASN A 226 15.52 23.99 32.23
CA ASN A 226 15.95 25.39 32.30
C ASN A 226 15.54 26.04 33.62
N SER A 227 14.31 25.81 34.10
CA SER A 227 13.84 26.38 35.38
C SER A 227 14.57 25.82 36.60
N LEU A 228 14.93 24.53 36.61
CA LEU A 228 15.80 23.96 37.65
C LEU A 228 17.23 24.53 37.60
N ARG A 229 17.77 24.79 36.41
CA ARG A 229 19.08 25.43 36.26
C ARG A 229 19.06 26.87 36.77
N MET A 230 18.01 27.62 36.43
CA MET A 230 17.81 28.99 36.93
C MET A 230 17.52 29.02 38.44
N ALA A 231 16.84 28.01 38.99
CA ALA A 231 16.59 27.89 40.43
C ALA A 231 17.85 27.48 41.22
N GLY A 232 18.76 26.69 40.63
CA GLY A 232 20.08 26.41 41.19
C GLY A 232 21.03 27.62 41.11
N GLU A 233 20.85 28.49 40.11
CA GLU A 233 21.54 29.77 39.95
C GLU A 233 20.88 30.92 40.74
N ALA A 234 19.73 30.69 41.39
CA ALA A 234 19.00 31.68 42.20
C ALA A 234 19.68 32.02 43.55
N GLY A 235 21.02 32.02 43.57
CA GLY A 235 21.84 32.88 44.42
C GLY A 235 22.27 34.19 43.73
N ALA A 236 21.95 34.40 42.45
CA ALA A 236 22.35 35.61 41.73
C ALA A 236 21.24 36.16 40.82
N ALA A 237 20.65 37.27 41.29
CA ALA A 237 20.03 38.38 40.57
C ALA A 237 19.09 38.10 39.36
N SER A 238 17.87 38.62 39.50
CA SER A 238 16.86 38.85 38.46
C SER A 238 17.43 39.33 37.12
N LEU A 239 17.08 38.65 36.03
CA LEU A 239 17.28 39.17 34.67
C LEU A 239 15.97 39.77 34.12
N PRO A 240 15.97 41.03 33.64
CA PRO A 240 14.87 41.59 32.87
C PRO A 240 14.84 40.94 31.47
N GLY A 241 13.67 40.46 31.05
CA GLY A 241 13.44 39.95 29.68
C GLY A 241 12.94 38.50 29.55
N ALA A 242 12.54 37.84 30.64
CA ALA A 242 11.92 36.51 30.57
C ALA A 242 10.46 36.61 30.07
N PHE A 243 10.19 36.05 28.89
CA PHE A 243 8.84 35.96 28.33
C PHE A 243 7.99 34.92 29.06
N HIS A 244 6.74 35.29 29.37
CA HIS A 244 5.76 34.39 30.00
C HIS A 244 5.05 33.55 28.92
N PRO A 245 4.81 32.24 29.11
CA PRO A 245 4.22 31.38 28.08
C PRO A 245 2.84 31.83 27.56
N ALA A 246 2.10 32.60 28.37
CA ALA A 246 0.83 33.21 27.95
C ALA A 246 0.98 34.30 26.88
N GLU A 247 2.17 34.86 26.68
CA GLU A 247 2.45 35.90 25.67
C GLU A 247 2.65 35.31 24.27
N VAL A 248 2.94 34.01 24.15
CA VAL A 248 3.11 33.30 22.86
C VAL A 248 1.75 32.94 22.21
N LEU A 249 0.69 32.89 23.00
CA LEU A 249 -0.66 32.52 22.56
C LEU A 249 -1.61 33.72 22.42
N GLN A 250 -1.16 34.95 22.72
CA GLN A 250 -1.95 36.11 22.40
C GLN A 250 -1.89 36.38 20.89
N PRO A 251 -3.03 36.64 20.22
CA PRO A 251 -3.02 37.10 18.85
C PRO A 251 -2.39 38.51 18.85
N THR A 252 -1.09 38.60 18.54
CA THR A 252 -0.41 39.88 18.42
C THR A 252 -0.86 40.57 17.14
N GLU A 253 -1.23 41.84 17.22
CA GLU A 253 -1.81 42.68 16.16
C GLU A 253 -0.97 42.86 14.89
N GLN A 254 0.22 42.27 14.75
CA GLN A 254 1.05 42.46 13.57
C GLN A 254 1.69 41.16 13.11
N GLY A 255 0.97 40.44 12.24
CA GLY A 255 1.33 39.14 11.67
C GLY A 255 2.57 39.11 10.76
N LYS A 256 3.77 39.41 11.27
CA LYS A 256 5.01 39.37 10.46
C LYS A 256 6.16 38.53 11.03
N ILE A 257 6.11 38.06 12.27
CA ILE A 257 7.29 37.43 12.89
C ILE A 257 7.40 35.92 12.55
N LEU A 258 6.30 35.18 12.45
CA LEU A 258 6.36 33.73 12.18
C LEU A 258 6.88 33.40 10.76
N ALA A 259 6.68 34.30 9.80
CA ALA A 259 7.08 34.10 8.41
C ALA A 259 8.61 34.26 8.18
N SER A 260 9.29 35.10 8.97
CA SER A 260 10.74 35.31 8.82
C SER A 260 11.55 34.13 9.35
N ILE A 261 11.07 33.50 10.42
CA ILE A 261 11.73 32.36 11.08
C ILE A 261 11.66 31.09 10.21
N LEU A 262 10.53 30.86 9.52
CA LEU A 262 10.33 29.64 8.74
C LEU A 262 10.97 29.68 7.34
N ARG A 263 11.22 30.86 6.76
CA ARG A 263 11.82 30.99 5.41
C ARG A 263 13.25 30.46 5.30
N HIS A 264 14.03 30.47 6.38
CA HIS A 264 15.44 30.05 6.33
C HIS A 264 15.63 28.53 6.40
N ARG A 265 14.55 27.76 6.59
CA ARG A 265 14.60 26.29 6.75
C ARG A 265 13.77 25.52 5.72
N LEU A 266 13.20 26.21 4.73
CA LEU A 266 12.40 25.61 3.67
C LEU A 266 13.12 25.78 2.31
N PRO A 267 12.98 24.83 1.38
CA PRO A 267 13.49 24.96 0.01
C PRO A 267 13.00 26.26 -0.65
N ALA A 268 13.82 26.84 -1.53
CA ALA A 268 13.53 28.14 -2.16
C ALA A 268 12.24 28.14 -3.02
N ASP A 269 11.80 26.97 -3.47
CA ASP A 269 10.60 26.70 -4.25
C ASP A 269 9.40 26.24 -3.40
N TYR A 270 9.54 26.20 -2.07
CA TYR A 270 8.46 25.78 -1.17
C TYR A 270 7.40 26.88 -1.02
N PHE A 271 6.22 26.63 -1.58
CA PHE A 271 5.06 27.51 -1.47
C PHE A 271 4.27 27.21 -0.19
N ILE A 272 4.19 28.18 0.73
CA ILE A 272 3.33 28.08 1.91
C ILE A 272 1.88 28.38 1.47
N PRO A 273 0.93 27.43 1.60
CA PRO A 273 -0.45 27.66 1.21
C PRO A 273 -1.09 28.79 2.03
N ASP A 274 -1.95 29.58 1.38
CA ASP A 274 -2.65 30.72 1.96
C ASP A 274 -3.37 30.37 3.27
N ALA A 275 -3.21 31.20 4.29
CA ALA A 275 -3.81 31.04 5.62
C ALA A 275 -5.35 30.86 5.59
N ARG A 276 -6.00 31.26 4.50
CA ARG A 276 -7.44 31.03 4.25
C ARG A 276 -7.83 29.56 4.07
N ILE A 277 -6.88 28.65 3.81
CA ILE A 277 -7.13 27.21 3.70
C ILE A 277 -7.36 26.57 5.08
N LEU A 278 -6.67 27.04 6.12
CA LEU A 278 -6.82 26.52 7.48
C LEU A 278 -8.15 26.94 8.14
N ALA A 279 -8.74 28.06 7.70
CA ALA A 279 -10.03 28.53 8.19
C ALA A 279 -11.20 27.63 7.76
N ARG A 280 -11.05 26.81 6.70
CA ARG A 280 -12.10 25.90 6.20
C ARG A 280 -12.23 24.59 6.99
N PHE A 281 -11.30 24.31 7.92
CA PHE A 281 -11.25 23.07 8.69
C PHE A 281 -11.63 23.24 10.18
N ARG A 282 -12.22 24.37 10.59
CA ARG A 282 -12.79 24.47 11.93
C ARG A 282 -14.08 23.64 12.00
N PRO A 283 -14.19 22.63 12.89
CA PRO A 283 -15.47 21.99 13.16
C PRO A 283 -16.44 23.03 13.75
N SER A 284 -17.65 23.09 13.20
CA SER A 284 -18.77 23.83 13.76
C SER A 284 -19.11 23.24 15.12
N VAL A 285 -18.78 23.96 16.19
CA VAL A 285 -19.26 23.65 17.53
C VAL A 285 -20.68 24.22 17.61
N HIS A 286 -21.68 23.34 17.55
CA HIS A 286 -23.06 23.69 17.91
C HIS A 286 -23.14 23.77 19.44
N GLU A 287 -23.55 24.95 19.94
CA GLU A 287 -24.35 25.06 21.16
C GLU A 287 -25.83 24.77 20.83
#